data_AF-A0AAW3QTK6-F1
#
_entry.id   AF-A0AAW3QTK6-F1
#
_cell.length_a   1.000
_cell.length_b   1.000
_cell.length_c   1.000
_cell.angle_alpha   90.00
_cell.angle_beta   90.00
_cell.angle_gamma   90.00
#
_symmetry.space_group_name_H-M   'P 1'
#
loop_
_entity.id
_entity.type
_entity.pdbx_description
1 polymer ?
#
loop_
_entity_poly.entity_id
_entity_poly.type
_entity_poly.pdbx_seq_one_letter_code
_entity_poly.pdbx_strand_id
1 'polypeptide(L)'
;MTPARVSGRLSPEEFALYEIAYRAMRAAQAPMPVVELGEATYTVDDVSPADRMPCAEQGLCEVLVTTASVLSDGWWEELPDAKESFLSAMTAPDTDAGLRDAAAHPDVRFVATPRLRRAEPWTLDELLLAMAGNGVGRPSTFHGVLELMAEKRLLVWDRETRQICLTQAGLDAALTLEEEAPDISSIEFVACLEQLVDQVSTGNLPPHEALRTVVALLEGETFARRVETKLWQNVDDVLAAQDTEEPGGLLTMPGMGRA
;
A
#
# COMPACT_ATOMS: atom_id res chain seq x y z
N MET A 1 -16.06 9.03 25.71
CA MET A 1 -17.33 8.26 25.76
C MET A 1 -16.97 6.79 25.55
N THR A 2 -17.53 5.83 26.28
CA THR A 2 -17.13 4.41 26.20
C THR A 2 -18.12 3.60 25.34
N PRO A 3 -17.73 2.46 24.74
CA PRO A 3 -18.63 1.62 23.95
C PRO A 3 -19.93 1.27 24.69
N ALA A 4 -19.84 0.87 25.96
CA ALA A 4 -21.01 0.58 26.78
C ALA A 4 -22.04 1.74 26.85
N ARG A 5 -21.58 3.01 26.80
CA ARG A 5 -22.45 4.19 26.89
C ARG A 5 -23.14 4.54 25.57
N VAL A 6 -22.66 4.03 24.45
CA VAL A 6 -23.28 4.21 23.12
C VAL A 6 -24.01 2.96 22.64
N SER A 7 -23.86 1.84 23.37
CA SER A 7 -24.61 0.61 23.09
C SER A 7 -26.13 0.89 23.08
N GLY A 8 -26.79 0.51 21.99
CA GLY A 8 -28.22 0.77 21.77
C GLY A 8 -28.58 2.14 21.16
N ARG A 9 -27.61 3.01 20.87
CA ARG A 9 -27.83 4.27 20.12
C ARG A 9 -27.31 4.23 18.68
N LEU A 10 -26.54 3.19 18.36
CA LEU A 10 -25.91 2.98 17.06
C LEU A 10 -26.45 1.68 16.46
N SER A 11 -26.50 1.61 15.13
CA SER A 11 -26.69 0.34 14.43
C SER A 11 -25.52 -0.63 14.74
N PRO A 12 -25.69 -1.95 14.50
CA PRO A 12 -24.63 -2.93 14.72
C PRO A 12 -23.32 -2.58 14.00
N GLU A 13 -23.41 -2.11 12.75
CA GLU A 13 -22.25 -1.75 11.92
C GLU A 13 -21.54 -0.49 12.46
N GLU A 14 -22.31 0.55 12.80
CA GLU A 14 -21.78 1.78 13.40
C GLU A 14 -21.15 1.50 14.77
N PHE A 15 -21.75 0.61 15.56
CA PHE A 15 -21.20 0.21 16.85
C PHE A 15 -19.89 -0.55 16.70
N ALA A 16 -19.80 -1.48 15.74
CA ALA A 16 -18.57 -2.22 15.45
C ALA A 16 -17.43 -1.27 15.04
N LEU A 17 -17.71 -0.31 14.13
CA LEU A 17 -16.72 0.69 13.72
C LEU A 17 -16.31 1.59 14.90
N TYR A 18 -17.27 2.02 15.73
CA TYR A 18 -17.01 2.80 16.92
C TYR A 18 -16.11 2.04 17.91
N GLU A 19 -16.36 0.76 18.11
CA GLU A 19 -15.58 -0.09 19.00
C GLU A 19 -14.13 -0.24 18.51
N ILE A 20 -13.92 -0.49 17.20
CA ILE A 20 -12.59 -0.55 16.59
C ILE A 20 -11.84 0.77 16.82
N ALA A 21 -12.46 1.90 16.50
CA ALA A 21 -11.85 3.22 16.66
C ALA A 21 -11.53 3.53 18.14
N TYR A 22 -12.44 3.17 19.05
CA TYR A 22 -12.25 3.37 20.48
C TYR A 22 -11.06 2.55 21.02
N ARG A 23 -10.95 1.26 20.64
CA ARG A 23 -9.84 0.39 21.04
C ARG A 23 -8.51 0.86 20.46
N ALA A 24 -8.48 1.29 19.20
CA ALA A 24 -7.28 1.87 18.59
C ALA A 24 -6.81 3.14 19.32
N MET A 25 -7.74 4.04 19.67
CA MET A 25 -7.43 5.24 20.46
C MET A 25 -6.87 4.88 21.85
N ARG A 26 -7.43 3.85 22.50
CA ARG A 26 -6.97 3.36 23.80
C ARG A 26 -5.58 2.75 23.70
N ALA A 27 -5.34 1.92 22.69
CA ALA A 27 -4.03 1.32 22.40
C ALA A 27 -2.95 2.39 22.21
N ALA A 28 -3.25 3.47 21.47
CA ALA A 28 -2.32 4.58 21.25
C ALA A 28 -1.93 5.34 22.53
N GLN A 29 -2.70 5.21 23.61
CA GLN A 29 -2.43 5.83 24.92
C GLN A 29 -1.84 4.84 25.94
N ALA A 30 -1.81 3.55 25.60
CA ALA A 30 -1.31 2.49 26.46
C ALA A 30 0.23 2.35 26.32
N PRO A 31 0.91 1.80 27.35
CA PRO A 31 2.35 1.55 27.26
C PRO A 31 2.67 0.50 26.19
N MET A 32 3.91 0.51 25.71
CA MET A 32 4.38 -0.51 24.77
C MET A 32 4.39 -1.91 25.41
N PRO A 33 4.07 -2.97 24.65
CA PRO A 33 4.33 -4.34 25.05
C PRO A 33 5.80 -4.53 25.35
N VAL A 34 6.09 -5.34 26.36
CA VAL A 34 7.46 -5.73 26.72
C VAL A 34 7.59 -7.21 26.40
N VAL A 35 8.49 -7.52 25.46
CA VAL A 35 8.81 -8.88 25.04
C VAL A 35 10.29 -9.11 25.30
N GLU A 36 10.58 -10.21 25.97
CA GLU A 36 11.94 -10.73 26.09
C GLU A 36 12.16 -11.77 25.00
N LEU A 37 13.18 -11.53 24.17
CA LEU A 37 13.60 -12.48 23.14
C LEU A 37 14.77 -13.29 23.68
N GLY A 38 14.68 -14.60 23.59
CA GLY A 38 15.74 -15.54 23.94
C GLY A 38 16.13 -16.38 22.74
N GLU A 39 17.41 -16.48 22.44
CA GLU A 39 17.93 -17.36 21.40
C GLU A 39 18.41 -18.68 22.02
N ALA A 40 18.00 -19.80 21.43
CA ALA A 40 18.44 -21.12 21.83
C ALA A 40 18.84 -21.93 20.60
N THR A 41 20.05 -22.47 20.62
CA THR A 41 20.53 -23.37 19.57
C THR A 41 20.15 -24.81 19.93
N TYR A 42 19.43 -25.48 19.04
CA TYR A 42 19.06 -26.88 19.18
C TYR A 42 19.80 -27.71 18.13
N THR A 43 20.35 -28.83 18.55
CA THR A 43 20.88 -29.86 17.64
C THR A 43 19.76 -30.84 17.30
N VAL A 44 19.42 -30.95 16.03
CA VAL A 44 18.42 -31.92 15.55
C VAL A 44 19.15 -33.18 15.11
N ASP A 45 18.88 -34.29 15.81
CA ASP A 45 19.60 -35.57 15.66
C ASP A 45 19.11 -36.47 14.51
N ASP A 46 18.08 -36.10 13.75
CA ASP A 46 17.57 -36.96 12.66
C ASP A 46 16.86 -36.16 11.57
N VAL A 47 17.64 -35.60 10.63
CA VAL A 47 17.08 -35.01 9.40
C VAL A 47 17.04 -36.10 8.33
N SER A 48 15.84 -36.37 7.82
CA SER A 48 15.61 -37.34 6.73
C SER A 48 16.60 -37.10 5.58
N PRO A 49 17.24 -38.14 5.02
CA PRO A 49 18.30 -37.98 4.03
C PRO A 49 17.89 -37.25 2.73
N ALA A 50 16.59 -37.03 2.51
CA ALA A 50 16.06 -36.25 1.40
C ALA A 50 16.15 -34.72 1.59
N ASP A 51 16.29 -34.24 2.84
CA ASP A 51 16.30 -32.81 3.21
C ASP A 51 17.71 -32.32 3.60
N ARG A 52 18.75 -33.10 3.28
CA ARG A 52 20.14 -32.76 3.61
C ARG A 52 20.65 -31.57 2.79
N MET A 53 20.77 -30.42 3.43
CA MET A 53 21.68 -29.34 3.00
C MET A 53 23.13 -29.88 3.00
N PRO A 54 24.03 -29.50 2.06
CA PRO A 54 25.37 -30.11 1.94
C PRO A 54 26.36 -29.81 3.10
N CYS A 55 25.92 -29.12 4.16
CA CYS A 55 26.81 -28.46 5.12
C CYS A 55 27.14 -29.29 6.38
N ALA A 56 26.59 -30.50 6.55
CA ALA A 56 26.80 -31.29 7.76
C ALA A 56 27.52 -32.61 7.46
N GLU A 57 28.86 -32.60 7.52
CA GLU A 57 29.69 -33.83 7.43
C GLU A 57 29.44 -34.80 8.59
N GLN A 58 28.64 -34.43 9.60
CA GLN A 58 28.30 -35.26 10.76
C GLN A 58 26.83 -35.20 11.16
N GLY A 59 25.87 -35.21 10.23
CA GLY A 59 24.46 -35.54 10.53
C GLY A 59 23.71 -34.70 11.58
N LEU A 60 24.30 -33.63 12.09
CA LEU A 60 23.75 -32.74 13.11
C LEU A 60 23.45 -31.40 12.46
N CYS A 61 22.20 -30.98 12.51
CA CYS A 61 21.78 -29.64 12.10
C CYS A 61 21.60 -28.79 13.35
N GLU A 62 22.36 -27.69 13.47
CA GLU A 62 22.13 -26.68 14.50
C GLU A 62 21.05 -25.72 14.02
N VAL A 63 19.89 -25.74 14.69
CA VAL A 63 18.78 -24.83 14.45
C VAL A 63 18.81 -23.74 15.50
N LEU A 64 18.98 -22.50 15.07
CA LEU A 64 18.77 -21.34 15.94
C LEU A 64 17.27 -21.11 16.07
N VAL A 65 16.76 -21.21 17.30
CA VAL A 65 15.36 -20.94 17.63
C VAL A 65 15.30 -19.66 18.45
N THR A 66 14.65 -18.64 17.92
CA THR A 66 14.31 -17.45 18.68
C THR A 66 12.98 -17.68 19.40
N THR A 67 13.01 -17.62 20.71
CA THR A 67 11.83 -17.69 21.60
C THR A 67 11.44 -16.29 22.03
N ALA A 68 10.14 -16.04 22.17
CA ALA A 68 9.61 -14.79 22.69
C ALA A 68 8.79 -15.04 23.95
N SER A 69 9.11 -14.35 25.03
CA SER A 69 8.34 -14.33 26.28
C SER A 69 7.72 -12.96 26.48
N VAL A 70 6.39 -12.89 26.52
CA VAL A 70 5.68 -11.63 26.75
C VAL A 70 5.68 -11.31 28.25
N LEU A 71 6.41 -10.27 28.64
CA LEU A 71 6.51 -9.81 30.03
C LEU A 71 5.41 -8.82 30.40
N SER A 72 4.91 -8.07 29.41
CA SER A 72 3.79 -7.14 29.56
C SER A 72 3.08 -6.97 28.22
N ASP A 73 1.75 -7.05 28.23
CA ASP A 73 0.95 -6.92 27.01
C ASP A 73 0.87 -5.46 26.54
N GLY A 74 0.91 -4.48 27.44
CA GLY A 74 0.82 -3.07 27.05
C GLY A 74 -0.42 -2.80 26.19
N TRP A 75 -0.25 -2.13 25.05
CA TRP A 75 -1.35 -1.84 24.13
C TRP A 75 -1.97 -3.08 23.46
N TRP A 76 -1.33 -4.26 23.51
CA TRP A 76 -1.94 -5.50 23.03
C TRP A 76 -3.19 -5.92 23.79
N GLU A 77 -3.39 -5.44 25.02
CA GLU A 77 -4.66 -5.67 25.75
C GLU A 77 -5.87 -5.09 25.01
N GLU A 78 -5.68 -3.95 24.32
CA GLU A 78 -6.73 -3.27 23.59
C GLU A 78 -6.88 -3.84 22.15
N LEU A 79 -5.81 -4.43 21.61
CA LEU A 79 -5.73 -4.99 20.24
C LEU A 79 -5.10 -6.40 20.24
N PRO A 80 -5.85 -7.45 20.65
CA PRO A 80 -5.31 -8.80 20.80
C PRO A 80 -4.89 -9.45 19.47
N ASP A 81 -5.55 -9.15 18.36
CA ASP A 81 -5.22 -9.71 17.04
C ASP A 81 -3.80 -9.31 16.58
N ALA A 82 -3.33 -8.14 17.02
CA ALA A 82 -1.97 -7.67 16.75
C ALA A 82 -0.92 -8.49 17.53
N LYS A 83 -1.24 -8.91 18.75
CA LYS A 83 -0.41 -9.82 19.54
C LYS A 83 -0.33 -11.20 18.89
N GLU A 84 -1.48 -11.72 18.45
CA GLU A 84 -1.53 -13.02 17.76
C GLU A 84 -0.72 -12.99 16.46
N SER A 85 -0.88 -11.93 15.66
CA SER A 85 -0.09 -11.74 14.43
C SER A 85 1.41 -11.72 14.69
N PHE A 86 1.85 -10.95 15.71
CA PHE A 86 3.27 -10.88 16.09
C PHE A 86 3.83 -12.22 16.55
N LEU A 87 3.11 -12.93 17.44
CA LEU A 87 3.54 -14.24 17.93
C LEU A 87 3.55 -15.30 16.83
N SER A 88 2.58 -15.24 15.91
CA SER A 88 2.50 -16.15 14.77
C SER A 88 3.68 -15.96 13.82
N ALA A 89 4.07 -14.71 13.54
CA ALA A 89 5.24 -14.39 12.73
C ALA A 89 6.56 -14.90 13.36
N MET A 90 6.67 -14.90 14.70
CA MET A 90 7.81 -15.48 15.42
C MET A 90 7.87 -17.01 15.35
N THR A 91 6.72 -17.67 15.17
CA THR A 91 6.64 -19.15 15.06
C THR A 91 6.66 -19.67 13.63
N ALA A 92 6.51 -18.80 12.63
CA ALA A 92 6.65 -19.19 11.24
C ALA A 92 8.14 -19.48 10.96
N PRO A 93 8.50 -20.60 10.30
CA PRO A 93 9.85 -20.75 9.80
C PRO A 93 10.13 -19.58 8.88
N ASP A 94 11.26 -18.91 9.11
CA ASP A 94 11.75 -17.81 8.29
C ASP A 94 11.95 -18.32 6.85
N THR A 95 10.89 -18.26 6.03
CA THR A 95 10.89 -18.76 4.64
C THR A 95 11.88 -17.99 3.75
N ASP A 96 12.46 -16.91 4.26
CA ASP A 96 13.51 -16.12 3.61
C ASP A 96 14.94 -16.54 4.00
N ALA A 97 15.15 -17.15 5.17
CA ALA A 97 16.47 -17.58 5.60
C ALA A 97 17.04 -18.67 4.68
N GLY A 98 16.21 -19.65 4.32
CA GLY A 98 16.58 -20.69 3.34
C GLY A 98 16.86 -20.14 1.94
N LEU A 99 16.23 -19.02 1.56
CA LEU A 99 16.46 -18.35 0.28
C LEU A 99 17.78 -17.56 0.27
N ARG A 100 18.14 -16.92 1.40
CA ARG A 100 19.42 -16.20 1.56
C ARG A 100 20.62 -17.14 1.59
N ASP A 101 20.51 -18.29 2.24
CA ASP A 101 21.54 -19.33 2.24
C ASP A 101 21.73 -19.96 0.86
N ALA A 102 20.63 -20.23 0.14
CA ALA A 102 20.69 -20.69 -1.25
C ALA A 102 21.32 -19.65 -2.19
N ALA A 103 21.19 -18.35 -1.88
CA ALA A 103 21.73 -17.26 -2.69
C ALA A 103 23.24 -17.03 -2.54
N ALA A 104 23.84 -17.50 -1.44
CA ALA A 104 25.26 -17.36 -1.16
C ALA A 104 26.13 -18.47 -1.80
N HIS A 105 25.52 -19.51 -2.39
CA HIS A 105 26.26 -20.63 -2.96
C HIS A 105 26.78 -20.32 -4.37
N PRO A 106 28.09 -20.51 -4.66
CA PRO A 106 28.72 -20.05 -5.91
C PRO A 106 28.19 -20.72 -7.20
N ASP A 107 27.49 -21.86 -7.07
CA ASP A 107 26.90 -22.61 -8.18
C ASP A 107 25.39 -22.33 -8.40
N VAL A 108 24.76 -21.54 -7.53
CA VAL A 108 23.34 -21.19 -7.67
C VAL A 108 23.23 -19.93 -8.52
N ARG A 109 22.82 -20.10 -9.79
CA ARG A 109 22.39 -18.99 -10.63
C ARG A 109 20.88 -18.80 -10.51
N PHE A 110 20.45 -17.68 -9.92
CA PHE A 110 19.08 -17.22 -10.10
C PHE A 110 18.89 -16.79 -11.54
N VAL A 111 18.16 -17.59 -12.30
CA VAL A 111 17.53 -17.12 -13.53
C VAL A 111 16.20 -16.54 -13.11
N ALA A 112 16.11 -15.21 -13.05
CA ALA A 112 14.83 -14.52 -12.98
C ALA A 112 14.07 -14.89 -14.26
N THR A 113 13.24 -15.93 -14.18
CA THR A 113 12.28 -16.25 -15.22
C THR A 113 11.11 -15.32 -14.95
N PRO A 114 10.77 -14.37 -15.85
CA PRO A 114 9.55 -13.61 -15.73
C PRO A 114 8.40 -14.60 -15.92
N ARG A 115 7.93 -15.18 -14.82
CA ARG A 115 6.62 -15.78 -14.78
C ARG A 115 5.66 -14.61 -14.67
N LEU A 116 4.79 -14.45 -15.65
CA LEU A 116 3.54 -13.73 -15.48
C LEU A 116 2.87 -14.34 -14.25
N ARG A 117 3.07 -13.73 -13.08
CA ARG A 117 2.36 -14.15 -11.88
C ARG A 117 0.90 -13.87 -12.20
N ARG A 118 0.04 -14.86 -12.02
CA ARG A 118 -1.38 -14.59 -11.81
C ARG A 118 -1.40 -13.53 -10.71
N ALA A 119 -1.98 -12.35 -10.94
CA ALA A 119 -2.04 -11.29 -9.94
C ALA A 119 -2.42 -11.92 -8.61
N GLU A 120 -1.48 -11.97 -7.68
CA GLU A 120 -1.69 -12.68 -6.43
C GLU A 120 -2.89 -12.03 -5.73
N PRO A 121 -3.76 -12.81 -5.09
CA PRO A 121 -4.87 -12.25 -4.32
C PRO A 121 -4.30 -11.46 -3.14
N TRP A 122 -4.83 -10.27 -2.89
CA TRP A 122 -4.46 -9.44 -1.75
C TRP A 122 -5.64 -9.35 -0.79
N THR A 123 -5.40 -9.25 0.51
CA THR A 123 -6.44 -8.73 1.40
C THR A 123 -6.63 -7.23 1.16
N LEU A 124 -7.78 -6.68 1.55
CA LEU A 124 -8.00 -5.23 1.45
C LEU A 124 -6.93 -4.45 2.22
N ASP A 125 -6.61 -4.89 3.44
CA ASP A 125 -5.71 -4.16 4.33
C ASP A 125 -4.28 -4.13 3.76
N GLU A 126 -3.80 -5.24 3.20
CA GLU A 126 -2.50 -5.29 2.50
C GLU A 126 -2.47 -4.34 1.31
N LEU A 127 -3.56 -4.27 0.54
CA LEU A 127 -3.66 -3.38 -0.63
C LEU A 127 -3.65 -1.92 -0.21
N LEU A 128 -4.47 -1.54 0.76
CA LEU A 128 -4.51 -0.19 1.26
C LEU A 128 -3.17 0.23 1.88
N LEU A 129 -2.50 -0.69 2.59
CA LEU A 129 -1.19 -0.42 3.19
C LEU A 129 -0.11 -0.22 2.13
N ALA A 130 -0.08 -1.05 1.07
CA ALA A 130 0.89 -0.87 0.00
C ALA A 130 0.60 0.38 -0.83
N MET A 131 -0.67 0.69 -1.13
CA MET A 131 -1.05 1.93 -1.80
C MET A 131 -0.56 3.14 -1.01
N ALA A 132 -0.87 3.20 0.30
CA ALA A 132 -0.42 4.27 1.17
C ALA A 132 1.11 4.34 1.28
N GLY A 133 1.79 3.20 1.46
CA GLY A 133 3.24 3.11 1.57
C GLY A 133 3.99 3.55 0.30
N ASN A 134 3.38 3.33 -0.87
CA ASN A 134 3.91 3.78 -2.16
C ASN A 134 3.46 5.19 -2.56
N GLY A 135 2.69 5.89 -1.72
CA GLY A 135 2.18 7.23 -2.01
C GLY A 135 1.12 7.26 -3.13
N VAL A 136 0.48 6.12 -3.40
CA VAL A 136 -0.58 5.98 -4.40
C VAL A 136 -1.93 6.19 -3.72
N GLY A 137 -2.66 7.22 -4.13
CA GLY A 137 -3.98 7.55 -3.59
C GLY A 137 -3.97 8.26 -2.24
N ARG A 138 -5.17 8.45 -1.69
CA ARG A 138 -5.46 9.18 -0.45
C ARG A 138 -6.60 8.48 0.29
N PRO A 139 -6.76 8.69 1.61
CA PRO A 139 -7.89 8.16 2.36
C PRO A 139 -9.26 8.48 1.74
N SER A 140 -9.37 9.66 1.12
CA SER A 140 -10.58 10.10 0.42
C SER A 140 -10.80 9.44 -0.94
N THR A 141 -9.78 8.81 -1.54
CA THR A 141 -9.85 8.24 -2.91
C THR A 141 -9.88 6.72 -2.92
N PHE A 142 -9.36 6.04 -1.88
CA PHE A 142 -9.29 4.57 -1.86
C PHE A 142 -10.64 3.90 -2.12
N HIS A 143 -11.69 4.29 -1.39
CA HIS A 143 -13.00 3.69 -1.54
C HIS A 143 -13.57 3.88 -2.95
N GLY A 144 -13.56 5.13 -3.45
CA GLY A 144 -14.13 5.46 -4.76
C GLY A 144 -13.39 4.80 -5.92
N VAL A 145 -12.05 4.69 -5.85
CA VAL A 145 -11.26 4.01 -6.89
C VAL A 145 -11.53 2.51 -6.90
N LEU A 146 -11.53 1.85 -5.73
CA LEU A 146 -11.79 0.42 -5.64
C LEU A 146 -13.22 0.07 -6.09
N GLU A 147 -14.20 0.90 -5.72
CA GLU A 147 -15.58 0.76 -6.17
C GLU A 147 -15.68 0.91 -7.70
N LEU A 148 -15.08 1.96 -8.27
CA LEU A 148 -15.04 2.16 -9.72
C LEU A 148 -14.39 0.98 -10.46
N MET A 149 -13.27 0.45 -9.97
CA MET A 149 -12.61 -0.71 -10.58
C MET A 149 -13.49 -1.97 -10.52
N ALA A 150 -14.23 -2.17 -9.43
CA ALA A 150 -15.18 -3.27 -9.30
C ALA A 150 -16.39 -3.09 -10.24
N GLU A 151 -16.95 -1.88 -10.34
CA GLU A 151 -18.03 -1.55 -11.27
C GLU A 151 -17.64 -1.81 -12.73
N LYS A 152 -16.40 -1.45 -13.09
CA LYS A 152 -15.80 -1.70 -14.41
C LYS A 152 -15.38 -3.15 -14.62
N ARG A 153 -15.58 -4.03 -13.62
CA ARG A 153 -15.23 -5.45 -13.64
C ARG A 153 -13.74 -5.70 -13.88
N LEU A 154 -12.89 -4.76 -13.48
CA LEU A 154 -11.44 -4.93 -13.51
C LEU A 154 -10.94 -5.64 -12.25
N LEU A 155 -11.70 -5.54 -11.17
CA LEU A 155 -11.42 -6.13 -9.88
C LEU A 155 -12.62 -6.93 -9.38
N VAL A 156 -12.36 -7.99 -8.62
CA VAL A 156 -13.39 -8.78 -7.94
C VAL A 156 -13.06 -8.90 -6.46
N TRP A 157 -14.11 -8.83 -5.63
CA TRP A 157 -14.03 -9.07 -4.21
C TRP A 157 -14.56 -10.46 -3.89
N ASP A 158 -13.69 -11.35 -3.43
CA ASP A 158 -14.10 -12.61 -2.84
C ASP A 158 -14.40 -12.38 -1.36
N ARG A 159 -15.70 -12.37 -1.03
CA ARG A 159 -16.16 -12.14 0.35
C ARG A 159 -15.94 -13.34 1.26
N GLU A 160 -15.79 -14.54 0.70
CA GLU A 160 -15.55 -15.75 1.48
C GLU A 160 -14.09 -15.81 1.94
N THR A 161 -13.17 -15.51 1.03
CA THR A 161 -11.72 -15.48 1.33
C THR A 161 -11.24 -14.12 1.82
N ARG A 162 -12.07 -13.07 1.75
CA ARG A 162 -11.74 -11.65 2.04
C ARG A 162 -10.60 -11.12 1.18
N GLN A 163 -10.51 -11.63 -0.05
CA GLN A 163 -9.47 -11.28 -0.99
C GLN A 163 -10.01 -10.41 -2.12
N ILE A 164 -9.12 -9.57 -2.64
CA ILE A 164 -9.26 -8.73 -3.81
C ILE A 164 -8.33 -9.26 -4.88
N CYS A 165 -8.87 -9.43 -6.08
CA CYS A 165 -8.10 -9.93 -7.22
C CYS A 165 -8.45 -9.13 -8.48
N LEU A 166 -7.49 -8.96 -9.38
CA LEU A 166 -7.79 -8.55 -10.74
C LEU A 166 -8.60 -9.63 -11.46
N THR A 167 -9.57 -9.21 -12.27
CA THR A 167 -10.17 -10.09 -13.27
C THR A 167 -9.22 -10.24 -14.45
N GLN A 168 -9.53 -11.14 -15.41
CA GLN A 168 -8.75 -11.24 -16.63
C GLN A 168 -8.72 -9.89 -17.39
N ALA A 169 -9.87 -9.21 -17.48
CA ALA A 169 -9.95 -7.91 -18.14
C ALA A 169 -9.14 -6.84 -17.39
N GLY A 170 -9.11 -6.88 -16.05
CA GLY A 170 -8.26 -6.01 -15.24
C GLY A 170 -6.78 -6.24 -15.47
N LEU A 171 -6.36 -7.51 -15.53
CA LEU A 171 -4.97 -7.87 -15.82
C LEU A 171 -4.56 -7.43 -17.22
N ASP A 172 -5.38 -7.71 -18.24
CA ASP A 172 -5.09 -7.34 -19.63
C ASP A 172 -4.98 -5.81 -19.77
N ALA A 173 -5.85 -5.06 -19.09
CA ALA A 173 -5.81 -3.60 -19.09
C ALA A 173 -4.55 -3.06 -18.40
N ALA A 174 -4.16 -3.63 -17.26
CA ALA A 174 -2.94 -3.24 -16.55
C ALA A 174 -1.70 -3.50 -17.40
N LEU A 175 -1.58 -4.69 -17.99
CA LEU A 175 -0.46 -5.06 -18.87
C LEU A 175 -0.39 -4.17 -20.10
N THR A 176 -1.53 -3.90 -20.74
CA THR A 176 -1.58 -2.98 -21.89
C THR A 176 -1.09 -1.58 -21.51
N LEU A 177 -1.47 -1.09 -20.33
CA LEU A 177 -1.05 0.23 -19.87
C LEU A 177 0.45 0.28 -19.55
N GLU A 178 0.99 -0.77 -18.93
CA GLU A 178 2.43 -0.92 -18.68
C GLU A 178 3.25 -1.02 -19.98
N GLU A 179 2.71 -1.68 -21.01
CA GLU A 179 3.38 -1.82 -22.31
C GLU A 179 3.34 -0.53 -23.13
N GLU A 180 2.17 0.12 -23.23
CA GLU A 180 1.95 1.28 -24.11
C GLU A 180 2.37 2.60 -23.46
N ALA A 181 2.32 2.70 -22.12
CA ALA A 181 2.54 3.95 -21.41
C ALA A 181 3.27 3.74 -20.05
N PRO A 182 4.46 3.09 -20.05
CA PRO A 182 5.18 2.71 -18.83
C PRO A 182 5.52 3.88 -17.92
N ASP A 183 5.79 5.06 -18.49
CA ASP A 183 6.16 6.24 -17.72
C ASP A 183 4.99 6.72 -16.85
N ILE A 184 3.75 6.69 -17.37
CA ILE A 184 2.55 7.19 -16.67
C ILE A 184 1.88 6.11 -15.82
N SER A 185 2.10 4.83 -16.13
CA SER A 185 1.58 3.69 -15.36
C SER A 185 2.45 3.38 -14.13
N SER A 186 3.61 4.02 -14.02
CA SER A 186 4.55 3.82 -12.92
C SER A 186 4.00 4.33 -11.59
N ILE A 187 4.38 3.64 -10.51
CA ILE A 187 4.06 4.04 -9.14
C ILE A 187 4.67 5.42 -8.85
N GLU A 188 5.88 5.66 -9.36
CA GLU A 188 6.63 6.90 -9.19
C GLU A 188 5.89 8.10 -9.80
N PHE A 189 5.30 7.92 -10.98
CA PHE A 189 4.51 8.98 -11.61
C PHE A 189 3.28 9.33 -10.78
N VAL A 190 2.52 8.32 -10.34
CA VAL A 190 1.33 8.55 -9.51
C VAL A 190 1.69 9.21 -8.18
N ALA A 191 2.75 8.74 -7.51
CA ALA A 191 3.24 9.34 -6.27
C ALA A 191 3.68 10.79 -6.48
N CYS A 192 4.30 11.11 -7.63
CA CYS A 192 4.66 12.47 -7.98
C CYS A 192 3.41 13.36 -8.15
N LEU A 193 2.37 12.89 -8.83
CA LEU A 193 1.11 13.63 -8.96
C LEU A 193 0.48 13.93 -7.60
N GLU A 194 0.42 12.93 -6.73
CA GLU A 194 -0.11 13.05 -5.38
C GLU A 194 0.67 14.10 -4.56
N GLN A 195 2.00 14.10 -4.65
CA GLN A 195 2.84 15.12 -4.01
C GLN A 195 2.61 16.53 -4.56
N LEU A 196 2.42 16.68 -5.88
CA LEU A 196 2.11 17.98 -6.48
C LEU A 196 0.78 18.53 -5.96
N VAL A 197 -0.25 17.68 -5.85
CA VAL A 197 -1.56 18.06 -5.29
C VAL A 197 -1.44 18.50 -3.84
N ASP A 198 -0.64 17.79 -3.02
CA ASP A 198 -0.40 18.19 -1.62
C ASP A 198 0.29 19.55 -1.54
N GLN A 199 1.36 19.76 -2.33
CA GLN A 199 2.10 21.01 -2.32
C GLN A 199 1.23 22.21 -2.72
N VAL A 200 0.33 22.01 -3.69
CA VAL A 200 -0.67 23.02 -4.08
C VAL A 200 -1.64 23.28 -2.94
N SER A 201 -2.17 22.22 -2.30
CA SER A 201 -3.15 22.33 -1.23
C SER A 201 -2.59 23.03 0.01
N THR A 202 -1.30 22.86 0.31
CA THR A 202 -0.62 23.55 1.42
C THR A 202 -0.11 24.94 1.05
N GLY A 203 -0.28 25.38 -0.21
CA GLY A 203 0.21 26.67 -0.71
C GLY A 203 1.73 26.74 -0.91
N ASN A 204 2.42 25.59 -0.91
CA ASN A 204 3.87 25.50 -1.10
C ASN A 204 4.27 25.54 -2.59
N LEU A 205 3.34 25.19 -3.48
CA LEU A 205 3.53 25.21 -4.93
C LEU A 205 2.31 25.86 -5.59
N PRO A 206 2.46 26.82 -6.50
CA PRO A 206 1.32 27.38 -7.21
C PRO A 206 0.78 26.38 -8.25
N PRO A 207 -0.54 26.39 -8.55
CA PRO A 207 -1.15 25.41 -9.47
C PRO A 207 -0.52 25.36 -10.87
N HIS A 208 -0.09 26.51 -11.42
CA HIS A 208 0.54 26.54 -12.75
C HIS A 208 1.86 25.78 -12.79
N GLU A 209 2.68 25.83 -11.73
CA GLU A 209 3.94 25.10 -11.67
C GLU A 209 3.70 23.59 -11.54
N ALA A 210 2.70 23.20 -10.75
CA ALA A 210 2.27 21.81 -10.64
C ALA A 210 1.80 21.28 -12.01
N LEU A 211 0.89 21.99 -12.67
CA LEU A 211 0.36 21.60 -13.98
C LEU A 211 1.42 21.61 -15.08
N ARG A 212 2.36 22.58 -15.06
CA ARG A 212 3.49 22.60 -16.01
C ARG A 212 4.33 21.35 -15.86
N THR A 213 4.58 20.92 -14.62
CA THR A 213 5.32 19.68 -14.32
C THR A 213 4.58 18.46 -14.88
N VAL A 214 3.28 18.33 -14.63
CA VAL A 214 2.47 17.22 -15.18
C VAL A 214 2.49 17.22 -16.70
N VAL A 215 2.25 18.37 -17.34
CA VAL A 215 2.27 18.49 -18.80
C VAL A 215 3.66 18.17 -19.37
N ALA A 216 4.74 18.56 -18.69
CA ALA A 216 6.09 18.23 -19.12
C ALA A 216 6.37 16.71 -19.03
N LEU A 217 5.82 16.03 -18.01
CA LEU A 217 5.93 14.58 -17.88
C LEU A 217 5.12 13.84 -18.96
N LEU A 218 3.95 14.36 -19.35
CA LEU A 218 3.07 13.72 -20.33
C LEU A 218 3.47 14.01 -21.79
N GLU A 219 3.78 15.27 -22.11
CA GLU A 219 3.90 15.78 -23.48
C GLU A 219 5.30 16.38 -23.78
N GLY A 220 6.17 16.40 -22.78
CA GLY A 220 7.52 16.96 -22.87
C GLY A 220 7.61 18.48 -22.61
N GLU A 221 8.81 18.92 -22.24
CA GLU A 221 9.10 20.31 -21.83
C GLU A 221 8.77 21.35 -22.91
N THR A 222 8.91 21.00 -24.19
CA THR A 222 8.60 21.91 -25.30
C THR A 222 7.11 22.23 -25.37
N PHE A 223 6.26 21.24 -25.12
CA PHE A 223 4.81 21.44 -25.09
C PHE A 223 4.40 22.17 -23.82
N ALA A 224 4.97 21.81 -22.66
CA ALA A 224 4.71 22.47 -21.39
C ALA A 224 4.97 23.99 -21.48
N ARG A 225 6.12 24.42 -22.01
CA ARG A 225 6.46 25.84 -22.18
C ARG A 225 5.51 26.59 -23.12
N ARG A 226 4.90 25.91 -24.09
CA ARG A 226 3.93 26.53 -25.01
C ARG A 226 2.58 26.82 -24.33
N VAL A 227 2.20 26.02 -23.34
CA VAL A 227 0.90 26.13 -22.68
C VAL A 227 0.97 26.78 -21.30
N GLU A 228 2.17 27.03 -20.78
CA GLU A 228 2.43 27.62 -19.46
C GLU A 228 1.63 28.91 -19.19
N THR A 229 1.54 29.80 -20.17
CA THR A 229 0.78 31.06 -20.04
C THR A 229 -0.73 30.88 -19.96
N LYS A 230 -1.21 29.66 -20.24
CA LYS A 230 -2.63 29.26 -20.20
C LYS A 230 -2.97 28.43 -18.96
N LEU A 231 -2.02 28.20 -18.06
CA LEU A 231 -2.25 27.43 -16.85
C LEU A 231 -2.81 28.34 -15.75
N TRP A 232 -3.63 27.78 -14.87
CA TRP A 232 -4.22 28.50 -13.73
C TRP A 232 -3.15 28.98 -12.77
N GLN A 233 -3.15 30.28 -12.49
CA GLN A 233 -2.09 30.92 -11.70
C GLN A 233 -2.29 30.75 -10.19
N ASN A 234 -3.54 30.65 -9.73
CA ASN A 234 -3.90 30.54 -8.32
C ASN A 234 -5.01 29.49 -8.12
N VAL A 235 -5.20 29.08 -6.87
CA VAL A 235 -6.15 28.03 -6.48
C VAL A 235 -7.60 28.51 -6.60
N ASP A 236 -7.87 29.78 -6.33
CA ASP A 236 -9.24 30.34 -6.42
C ASP A 236 -9.79 30.24 -7.84
N ASP A 237 -8.96 30.47 -8.87
CA ASP A 237 -9.34 30.32 -10.27
C ASP A 237 -9.66 28.86 -10.63
N VAL A 238 -8.96 27.89 -10.01
CA VAL A 238 -9.22 26.45 -10.19
C VAL A 238 -10.56 26.08 -9.57
N LEU A 239 -10.83 26.53 -8.34
CA LEU A 239 -12.09 26.26 -7.64
C LEU A 239 -13.28 26.88 -8.37
N ALA A 240 -13.13 28.14 -8.83
CA ALA A 240 -14.17 28.81 -9.61
C ALA A 240 -14.49 28.08 -10.94
N ALA A 241 -13.50 27.41 -11.55
CA ALA A 241 -13.71 26.63 -12.76
C ALA A 241 -14.40 25.28 -12.50
N GLN A 242 -14.20 24.67 -11.32
CA GLN A 242 -14.87 23.41 -10.95
C GLN A 242 -16.38 23.57 -10.76
N ASP A 243 -16.83 24.75 -10.35
CA ASP A 243 -18.25 25.06 -10.14
C ASP A 243 -19.01 25.42 -11.43
N THR A 244 -18.35 25.33 -12.60
CA THR A 244 -19.00 25.57 -13.90
C THR A 244 -19.59 24.28 -14.48
N GLU A 245 -20.72 24.37 -15.19
CA GLU A 245 -21.41 23.21 -15.80
C GLU A 245 -20.58 22.46 -16.85
N GLU A 246 -19.42 23.00 -17.27
CA GLU A 246 -18.45 22.37 -18.17
C GLU A 246 -17.06 22.25 -17.52
N PRO A 247 -16.85 21.31 -16.60
CA PRO A 247 -15.54 21.08 -16.00
C PRO A 247 -14.56 20.58 -17.07
N GLY A 248 -13.58 21.42 -17.41
CA GLY A 248 -12.52 21.11 -18.39
C GLY A 248 -12.17 22.25 -19.36
N GLY A 249 -12.96 23.32 -19.38
CA GLY A 249 -12.82 24.40 -20.37
C GLY A 249 -12.16 25.67 -19.85
N LEU A 250 -10.94 25.66 -19.28
CA LEU A 250 -10.21 26.92 -19.08
C LEU A 250 -8.69 26.74 -18.92
N LEU A 251 -8.04 26.29 -20.00
CA LEU A 251 -6.72 26.84 -20.31
C LEU A 251 -6.93 28.34 -20.52
N THR A 252 -6.52 29.17 -19.56
CA THR A 252 -6.80 30.60 -19.52
C THR A 252 -6.48 31.24 -20.87
N MET A 253 -7.50 31.75 -21.55
CA MET A 253 -7.31 32.63 -22.69
C MET A 253 -6.77 33.95 -22.14
N PRO A 254 -5.54 34.36 -22.45
CA PRO A 254 -5.05 35.65 -22.02
C PRO A 254 -5.77 36.73 -22.84
N GLY A 255 -6.52 37.59 -22.17
CA GLY A 255 -6.99 38.86 -22.72
C GLY A 255 -8.24 38.78 -23.59
N MET A 256 -9.41 38.75 -22.97
CA MET A 256 -10.52 39.58 -23.44
C MET A 256 -10.94 40.50 -22.30
N GLY A 257 -10.35 41.70 -22.31
CA GLY A 257 -10.93 42.83 -21.61
C GLY A 257 -12.35 43.02 -22.12
N ARG A 258 -13.30 43.14 -21.18
CA ARG A 258 -14.64 43.63 -21.47
C ARG A 258 -14.50 45.05 -22.03
N ALA A 259 -14.68 45.18 -23.33
CA ALA A 259 -15.08 46.43 -23.98
C ALA A 259 -16.60 46.50 -24.01
#